data_AF-A0A3D3X9V1-F1
#
_entry.id   AF-A0A3D3X9V1-F1
#
_cell.length_a   1.000
_cell.length_b   1.000
_cell.length_c   1.000
_cell.angle_alpha   90.00
_cell.angle_beta   90.00
_cell.angle_gamma   90.00
#
_symmetry.space_group_name_H-M   'P 1'
#
loop_
_entity.id
_entity.type
_entity.pdbx_description
1 polymer ?
#
loop_
_entity_poly.entity_id
_entity_poly.type
_entity_poly.pdbx_seq_one_letter_code
_entity_poly.pdbx_strand_id
1 'polypeptide(L)'
;MFIIIMILGFQVIHAEEGCLGCHQERKGFSIFHDPRQLGCSSCHLGNPEASEENLAHRGLEAFPGRMGSLDQTCGRSGCHEAQVLRVRFSVMHTVDGMLETTRRIFGEEQPIDQHHLELSKKLDQSGADSYLRKLCVSCHLGNEKRKHGQSLKARGGGCVACHLEYPQKPEKTEHPRLTVEVDNLRCFGCHSRSGRISLNYLGLAEVEEVDPERIQDFGRLPDRRLVERKAADLHSLAGMACIDCHTSRELMGNGIRDESGIDIQCLDCHRAELAKKPLNRLTPEENLYAALQPGRFFYSDSAEVTVTRRHGSALYHVRESVSPLGKKRRLLTGKVSGKELEIPLFKQGLHHNLNGHERLTCDSCHAAWAPQCYGCHIRYDANQKQWDHLLDRKTPGRWIESRWAVEASLPALGVDESGRITTFVPGMNLILEKP
;
A
#
# COMPACT_ATOMS: atom_id res chain seq x y z
N MET A 1 39.42 -13.82 -27.20
CA MET A 1 39.96 -12.47 -26.89
C MET A 1 39.01 -11.84 -25.88
N PHE A 2 39.28 -12.01 -24.60
CA PHE A 2 38.43 -11.55 -23.50
C PHE A 2 38.54 -10.04 -23.36
N ILE A 3 37.45 -9.30 -23.60
CA ILE A 3 37.37 -7.88 -23.31
C ILE A 3 36.87 -7.74 -21.87
N ILE A 4 37.79 -7.39 -20.99
CA ILE A 4 37.51 -6.96 -19.61
C ILE A 4 36.95 -5.54 -19.71
N ILE A 5 35.65 -5.38 -19.45
CA ILE A 5 35.04 -4.06 -19.26
C ILE A 5 35.34 -3.64 -17.82
N MET A 6 36.35 -2.78 -17.63
CA MET A 6 36.56 -2.06 -16.37
C MET A 6 35.41 -1.07 -16.18
N ILE A 7 34.50 -1.38 -15.27
CA ILE A 7 33.58 -0.39 -14.69
C ILE A 7 34.43 0.48 -13.76
N LEU A 8 34.92 1.61 -14.27
CA LEU A 8 35.43 2.70 -13.44
C LEU A 8 34.25 3.37 -12.74
N GLY A 9 33.82 2.78 -11.63
CA GLY A 9 32.96 3.46 -10.67
C GLY A 9 33.77 4.57 -10.02
N PHE A 10 33.41 5.83 -10.29
CA PHE A 10 33.80 6.94 -9.43
C PHE A 10 33.21 6.68 -8.04
N GLN A 11 33.99 6.05 -7.15
CA GLN A 11 33.69 6.07 -5.73
C GLN A 11 34.00 7.49 -5.24
N VAL A 12 32.97 8.31 -5.12
CA VAL A 12 33.05 9.51 -4.31
C VAL A 12 33.24 9.02 -2.88
N ILE A 13 34.47 9.10 -2.38
CA ILE A 13 34.77 8.89 -0.96
C ILE A 13 34.10 10.05 -0.23
N HIS A 14 32.90 9.83 0.30
CA HIS A 14 32.26 10.81 1.17
C HIS A 14 33.13 11.00 2.41
N ALA A 15 33.44 12.26 2.74
CA ALA A 15 34.10 12.59 3.99
C ALA A 15 33.28 12.03 5.15
N GLU A 16 33.96 11.47 6.15
CA GLU A 16 33.33 10.84 7.31
C GLU A 16 32.47 11.89 8.04
N GLU A 17 31.13 11.72 8.01
CA GLU A 17 30.23 12.70 8.60
C GLU A 17 30.39 12.74 10.13
N GLY A 18 30.32 13.93 10.72
CA GLY A 18 30.29 14.14 12.17
C GLY A 18 29.17 13.38 12.88
N CYS A 19 28.11 13.01 12.16
CA CYS A 19 27.04 12.11 12.59
C CYS A 19 27.60 10.82 13.21
N LEU A 20 28.58 10.19 12.56
CA LEU A 20 29.17 8.94 13.01
C LEU A 20 30.02 9.13 14.26
N GLY A 21 30.50 10.35 14.56
CA GLY A 21 31.19 10.64 15.83
C GLY A 21 30.33 10.34 17.07
N CYS A 22 29.02 10.57 16.99
CA CYS A 22 28.06 10.34 18.08
C CYS A 22 27.19 9.08 17.87
N HIS A 23 27.09 8.56 16.64
CA HIS A 23 26.22 7.44 16.26
C HIS A 23 26.99 6.21 15.73
N GLN A 24 28.10 5.87 16.38
CA GLN A 24 29.07 4.85 15.94
C GLN A 24 28.49 3.42 15.83
N GLU A 25 27.56 3.05 16.70
CA GLU A 25 27.11 1.65 16.85
C GLU A 25 25.78 1.35 16.15
N ARG A 26 25.32 2.22 15.25
CA ARG A 26 24.05 2.00 14.56
C ARG A 26 24.16 0.80 13.62
N LYS A 27 23.23 -0.15 13.73
CA LYS A 27 23.16 -1.37 12.93
C LYS A 27 21.76 -1.59 12.36
N GLY A 28 21.65 -2.53 11.40
CA GLY A 28 20.37 -2.95 10.80
C GLY A 28 20.09 -2.39 9.41
N PHE A 29 20.95 -1.51 8.87
CA PHE A 29 20.78 -0.91 7.53
C PHE A 29 20.67 -1.96 6.42
N SER A 30 19.93 -1.63 5.36
CA SER A 30 19.94 -2.45 4.14
C SER A 30 21.22 -2.23 3.36
N ILE A 31 21.65 -3.24 2.62
CA ILE A 31 22.91 -3.20 1.85
C ILE A 31 22.96 -2.06 0.83
N PHE A 32 21.79 -1.58 0.36
CA PHE A 32 21.66 -0.52 -0.62
C PHE A 32 21.52 0.88 0.01
N HIS A 33 21.32 0.96 1.34
CA HIS A 33 21.17 2.22 2.07
C HIS A 33 22.08 2.24 3.30
N ASP A 34 23.33 1.82 3.12
CA ASP A 34 24.34 1.84 4.17
C ASP A 34 24.90 3.28 4.31
N PRO A 35 24.79 3.92 5.49
CA PRO A 35 25.30 5.28 5.68
C PRO A 35 26.83 5.37 5.55
N ARG A 36 27.57 4.26 5.62
CA ARG A 36 29.02 4.25 5.34
C ARG A 36 29.33 4.54 3.87
N GLN A 37 28.35 4.35 2.98
CA GLN A 37 28.48 4.63 1.55
C GLN A 37 27.77 5.93 1.16
N LEU A 38 26.60 6.20 1.75
CA LEU A 38 25.73 7.32 1.35
C LEU A 38 25.85 8.55 2.26
N GLY A 39 26.34 8.40 3.49
CA GLY A 39 26.23 9.40 4.55
C GLY A 39 24.85 9.41 5.21
N CYS A 40 24.78 9.69 6.50
CA CYS A 40 23.52 9.81 7.25
C CYS A 40 22.71 11.02 6.78
N SER A 41 23.38 12.14 6.48
CA SER A 41 22.76 13.39 6.04
C SER A 41 22.08 13.28 4.67
N SER A 42 22.46 12.28 3.86
CA SER A 42 21.80 12.03 2.57
C SER A 42 20.32 11.67 2.70
N CYS A 43 19.95 11.03 3.82
CA CYS A 43 18.57 10.72 4.16
C CYS A 43 18.05 11.71 5.20
N HIS A 44 18.78 11.88 6.30
CA HIS A 44 18.28 12.60 7.46
C HIS A 44 18.53 14.12 7.42
N LEU A 45 19.16 14.66 6.37
CA LEU A 45 19.55 16.06 6.29
C LEU A 45 20.43 16.45 7.50
N GLY A 46 20.25 17.65 8.04
CA GLY A 46 21.09 18.19 9.11
C GLY A 46 22.44 18.73 8.62
N ASN A 47 23.33 19.03 9.55
CA ASN A 47 24.68 19.52 9.27
C ASN A 47 25.72 18.42 9.54
N PRO A 48 26.24 17.73 8.51
CA PRO A 48 27.20 16.64 8.70
C PRO A 48 28.58 17.10 9.17
N GLU A 49 28.89 18.40 9.13
CA GLU A 49 30.21 18.94 9.51
C GLU A 49 30.25 19.36 10.99
N ALA A 50 29.10 19.47 11.65
CA ALA A 50 29.02 19.90 13.04
C ALA A 50 29.23 18.73 14.01
N SER A 51 29.97 18.98 15.09
CA SER A 51 30.21 18.03 16.19
C SER A 51 29.33 18.27 17.42
N GLU A 52 28.65 19.43 17.50
CA GLU A 52 27.70 19.75 18.55
C GLU A 52 26.27 19.34 18.17
N GLU A 53 25.57 18.64 19.06
CA GLU A 53 24.24 18.06 18.81
C GLU A 53 23.24 19.08 18.21
N ASN A 54 23.10 20.25 18.81
CA ASN A 54 22.15 21.28 18.35
C ASN A 54 22.49 21.85 16.97
N LEU A 55 23.77 21.87 16.60
CA LEU A 55 24.22 22.35 15.29
C LEU A 55 24.08 21.24 14.24
N ALA A 56 24.46 20.01 14.59
CA ALA A 56 24.35 18.84 13.72
C ALA A 56 22.88 18.52 13.37
N HIS A 57 21.98 18.61 14.35
CA HIS A 57 20.55 18.32 14.16
C HIS A 57 19.74 19.49 13.59
N ARG A 58 20.36 20.63 13.29
CA ARG A 58 19.64 21.77 12.70
C ARG A 58 19.12 21.40 11.30
N GLY A 59 17.79 21.35 11.15
CA GLY A 59 17.15 20.96 9.89
C GLY A 59 17.13 19.45 9.63
N LEU A 60 17.34 18.63 10.66
CA LEU A 60 17.26 17.16 10.56
C LEU A 60 15.83 16.71 10.20
N GLU A 61 15.73 15.81 9.23
CA GLU A 61 14.54 15.04 8.91
C GLU A 61 14.58 13.68 9.63
N ALA A 62 13.73 13.53 10.65
CA ALA A 62 13.63 12.28 11.41
C ALA A 62 13.00 11.13 10.60
N PHE A 63 12.22 11.43 9.56
CA PHE A 63 11.52 10.45 8.74
C PHE A 63 11.75 10.74 7.25
N PRO A 64 12.87 10.27 6.67
CA PRO A 64 13.39 10.71 5.38
C PRO A 64 12.66 10.17 4.14
N GLY A 65 11.34 9.95 4.25
CA GLY A 65 10.44 9.63 3.15
C GLY A 65 9.09 10.33 3.25
N ARG A 66 8.98 11.33 4.14
CA ARG A 66 7.80 12.19 4.28
C ARG A 66 7.67 13.08 3.05
N MET A 67 6.43 13.30 2.61
CA MET A 67 6.14 14.01 1.37
C MET A 67 6.73 15.43 1.33
N GLY A 68 6.77 16.14 2.48
CA GLY A 68 7.31 17.50 2.57
C GLY A 68 8.82 17.64 2.36
N SER A 69 9.59 16.55 2.51
CA SER A 69 11.07 16.55 2.37
C SER A 69 11.56 15.58 1.29
N LEU A 70 10.67 14.97 0.50
CA LEU A 70 11.03 13.94 -0.49
C LEU A 70 12.07 14.42 -1.50
N ASP A 71 11.95 15.64 -2.01
CA ASP A 71 12.86 16.16 -3.05
C ASP A 71 14.30 16.34 -2.54
N GLN A 72 14.46 16.50 -1.22
CA GLN A 72 15.77 16.64 -0.56
C GLN A 72 16.33 15.29 -0.08
N THR A 73 15.48 14.26 -0.02
CA THR A 73 15.81 12.94 0.56
C THR A 73 15.73 11.85 -0.51
N CYS A 74 14.66 11.04 -0.56
CA CYS A 74 14.54 9.94 -1.53
C CYS A 74 14.55 10.41 -3.00
N GLY A 75 14.06 11.62 -3.28
CA GLY A 75 13.88 12.20 -4.61
C GLY A 75 15.06 13.01 -5.12
N ARG A 76 16.17 13.07 -4.37
CA ARG A 76 17.39 13.74 -4.84
C ARG A 76 17.93 13.07 -6.10
N SER A 77 18.71 13.82 -6.87
CA SER A 77 19.33 13.31 -8.09
C SER A 77 20.16 12.05 -7.83
N GLY A 78 19.93 11.02 -8.65
CA GLY A 78 20.62 9.73 -8.54
C GLY A 78 20.00 8.74 -7.55
N CYS A 79 18.85 9.07 -6.94
CA CYS A 79 18.12 8.17 -6.05
C CYS A 79 16.81 7.68 -6.69
N HIS A 80 15.64 8.13 -6.20
CA HIS A 80 14.32 7.59 -6.56
C HIS A 80 13.40 8.65 -7.20
N GLU A 81 13.95 9.51 -8.08
CA GLU A 81 13.25 10.63 -8.72
C GLU A 81 11.93 10.18 -9.39
N ALA A 82 11.99 9.11 -10.19
CA ALA A 82 10.82 8.60 -10.91
C ALA A 82 9.74 8.06 -9.96
N GLN A 83 10.12 7.34 -8.90
CA GLN A 83 9.17 6.78 -7.93
C GLN A 83 8.53 7.89 -7.11
N VAL A 84 9.31 8.90 -6.69
CA VAL A 84 8.81 10.05 -5.93
C VAL A 84 7.75 10.80 -6.72
N LEU A 85 7.98 11.04 -8.02
CA LEU A 85 6.97 11.66 -8.88
C LEU A 85 5.68 10.85 -8.92
N ARG A 86 5.74 9.53 -9.07
CA ARG A 86 4.53 8.69 -9.11
C ARG A 86 3.78 8.70 -7.78
N VAL A 87 4.48 8.53 -6.65
CA VAL A 87 3.85 8.52 -5.32
C VAL A 87 3.18 9.87 -5.06
N ARG A 88 3.83 10.97 -5.45
CA ARG A 88 3.33 12.35 -5.32
C ARG A 88 1.99 12.56 -6.03
N PHE A 89 1.72 11.87 -7.13
CA PHE A 89 0.45 11.96 -7.87
C PHE A 89 -0.47 10.74 -7.66
N SER A 90 -0.12 9.83 -6.75
CA SER A 90 -0.93 8.65 -6.46
C SER A 90 -2.22 8.98 -5.70
N VAL A 91 -3.24 8.15 -5.90
CA VAL A 91 -4.54 8.27 -5.19
C VAL A 91 -4.40 8.17 -3.67
N MET A 92 -3.43 7.38 -3.18
CA MET A 92 -3.16 7.25 -1.74
C MET A 92 -2.52 8.51 -1.14
N HIS A 93 -1.83 9.31 -1.95
CA HIS A 93 -1.25 10.59 -1.53
C HIS A 93 -2.28 11.72 -1.58
N THR A 94 -2.91 11.93 -2.74
CA THR A 94 -3.67 13.17 -2.99
C THR A 94 -5.09 13.14 -2.44
N VAL A 95 -5.68 11.95 -2.28
CA VAL A 95 -7.04 11.71 -1.74
C VAL A 95 -8.18 12.34 -2.55
N ASP A 96 -7.93 12.72 -3.80
CA ASP A 96 -8.82 13.61 -4.56
C ASP A 96 -10.23 13.03 -4.76
N GLY A 97 -10.36 11.74 -5.09
CA GLY A 97 -11.68 11.11 -5.24
C GLY A 97 -12.47 11.04 -3.92
N MET A 98 -11.78 10.84 -2.79
CA MET A 98 -12.41 10.89 -1.46
C MET A 98 -12.84 12.32 -1.11
N LEU A 99 -12.03 13.32 -1.48
CA LEU A 99 -12.36 14.73 -1.28
C LEU A 99 -13.61 15.12 -2.05
N GLU A 100 -13.61 14.87 -3.35
CA GLU A 100 -14.72 15.21 -4.24
C GLU A 100 -16.02 14.56 -3.74
N THR A 101 -15.97 13.25 -3.46
CA THR A 101 -17.14 12.50 -2.99
C THR A 101 -17.66 13.02 -1.66
N THR A 102 -16.76 13.30 -0.69
CA THR A 102 -17.18 13.76 0.64
C THR A 102 -17.76 15.17 0.58
N ARG A 103 -17.14 16.08 -0.17
CA ARG A 103 -17.66 17.43 -0.40
C ARG A 103 -19.03 17.40 -1.08
N ARG A 104 -19.23 16.53 -2.07
CA ARG A 104 -20.54 16.29 -2.70
C ARG A 104 -21.60 15.84 -1.70
N ILE A 105 -21.30 14.83 -0.87
CA ILE A 105 -22.22 14.36 0.19
C ILE A 105 -22.59 15.51 1.14
N PHE A 106 -21.65 16.39 1.44
CA PHE A 106 -21.87 17.56 2.30
C PHE A 106 -22.52 18.74 1.56
N GLY A 107 -22.75 18.68 0.24
CA GLY A 107 -23.25 19.81 -0.54
C GLY A 107 -22.26 20.99 -0.59
N GLU A 108 -20.98 20.72 -0.36
CA GLU A 108 -19.87 21.69 -0.32
C GLU A 108 -18.95 21.47 -1.53
N GLU A 109 -19.52 21.18 -2.70
CA GLU A 109 -18.76 20.89 -3.91
C GLU A 109 -17.87 22.06 -4.31
N GLN A 110 -16.60 21.77 -4.55
CA GLN A 110 -15.59 22.73 -4.95
C GLN A 110 -14.64 22.07 -5.96
N PRO A 111 -14.10 22.83 -6.93
CA PRO A 111 -13.05 22.32 -7.79
C PRO A 111 -11.89 21.79 -6.95
N ILE A 112 -11.41 20.59 -7.28
CA ILE A 112 -10.22 20.04 -6.63
C ILE A 112 -9.01 20.83 -7.15
N ASP A 113 -8.29 21.49 -6.25
CA ASP A 113 -7.03 22.10 -6.62
C ASP A 113 -5.98 21.01 -6.91
N GLN A 114 -5.58 20.91 -8.17
CA GLN A 114 -4.57 19.96 -8.61
C GLN A 114 -3.13 20.52 -8.48
N HIS A 115 -2.98 21.82 -8.18
CA HIS A 115 -1.67 22.47 -8.07
C HIS A 115 -1.04 22.27 -6.69
N HIS A 116 -1.82 22.35 -5.60
CA HIS A 116 -1.33 22.07 -4.27
C HIS A 116 -1.50 20.59 -3.89
N LEU A 117 -0.41 19.85 -3.78
CA LEU A 117 -0.47 18.42 -3.42
C LEU A 117 -0.44 18.17 -1.91
N GLU A 118 -0.07 19.18 -1.12
CA GLU A 118 -0.06 19.09 0.34
C GLU A 118 -1.48 19.15 0.91
N LEU A 119 -1.86 18.11 1.66
CA LEU A 119 -3.20 18.03 2.28
C LEU A 119 -3.51 19.22 3.19
N SER A 120 -2.51 19.78 3.88
CA SER A 120 -2.68 20.95 4.74
C SER A 120 -3.09 22.22 4.00
N LYS A 121 -2.77 22.32 2.70
CA LYS A 121 -3.17 23.42 1.82
C LYS A 121 -4.51 23.16 1.12
N LYS A 122 -4.89 21.88 0.98
CA LYS A 122 -6.12 21.46 0.31
C LYS A 122 -7.35 21.41 1.22
N LEU A 123 -7.15 21.20 2.52
CA LEU A 123 -8.23 20.90 3.48
C LEU A 123 -8.45 22.00 4.50
N ASP A 124 -9.66 22.52 4.54
CA ASP A 124 -10.11 23.46 5.58
C ASP A 124 -10.43 22.77 6.91
N GLN A 125 -10.61 23.57 7.97
CA GLN A 125 -10.91 23.07 9.32
C GLN A 125 -12.42 22.94 9.61
N SER A 126 -13.29 23.23 8.64
CA SER A 126 -14.76 23.19 8.72
C SER A 126 -15.38 22.18 7.75
N GLY A 127 -16.68 21.92 7.90
CA GLY A 127 -17.46 21.14 6.93
C GLY A 127 -16.91 19.76 6.61
N ALA A 128 -17.00 19.38 5.33
CA ALA A 128 -16.52 18.12 4.77
C ALA A 128 -15.02 17.90 5.03
N ASP A 129 -14.21 18.97 4.93
CA ASP A 129 -12.77 18.87 5.08
C ASP A 129 -12.37 18.60 6.53
N SER A 130 -13.08 19.21 7.50
CA SER A 130 -12.91 18.91 8.93
C SER A 130 -13.18 17.43 9.22
N TYR A 131 -14.23 16.88 8.61
CA TYR A 131 -14.57 15.46 8.72
C TYR A 131 -13.42 14.58 8.23
N LEU A 132 -12.88 14.86 7.03
CA LEU A 132 -11.74 14.14 6.47
C LEU A 132 -10.48 14.27 7.33
N ARG A 133 -10.15 15.48 7.79
CA ARG A 133 -8.98 15.75 8.64
C ARG A 133 -9.00 14.99 9.96
N LYS A 134 -10.19 14.78 10.53
CA LYS A 134 -10.37 14.17 11.85
C LYS A 134 -10.58 12.65 11.80
N LEU A 135 -10.98 12.09 10.67
CA LEU A 135 -11.33 10.66 10.57
C LEU A 135 -10.53 9.89 9.51
N CYS A 136 -10.22 10.52 8.37
CA CYS A 136 -9.78 9.80 7.17
C CYS A 136 -8.29 9.98 6.87
N VAL A 137 -7.79 11.22 6.89
CA VAL A 137 -6.44 11.54 6.39
C VAL A 137 -5.31 10.84 7.15
N SER A 138 -5.57 10.35 8.37
CA SER A 138 -4.61 9.54 9.13
C SER A 138 -4.03 8.37 8.34
N CYS A 139 -4.82 7.80 7.42
CA CYS A 139 -4.44 6.64 6.61
C CYS A 139 -3.68 6.98 5.33
N HIS A 140 -3.68 8.25 4.91
CA HIS A 140 -3.18 8.65 3.61
C HIS A 140 -1.70 9.04 3.64
N LEU A 141 -1.00 8.83 2.53
CA LEU A 141 0.45 8.98 2.45
C LEU A 141 0.89 10.44 2.62
N GLY A 142 0.03 11.40 2.28
CA GLY A 142 0.26 12.84 2.47
C GLY A 142 0.18 13.29 3.92
N ASN A 143 -0.33 12.44 4.84
CA ASN A 143 -0.29 12.75 6.26
C ASN A 143 1.10 12.46 6.83
N GLU A 144 1.62 13.40 7.62
CA GLU A 144 2.97 13.32 8.17
C GLU A 144 3.12 12.24 9.24
N LYS A 145 4.17 11.42 9.13
CA LYS A 145 4.48 10.37 10.11
C LYS A 145 5.31 10.92 11.25
N ARG A 146 4.72 11.13 12.43
CA ARG A 146 5.38 11.77 13.59
C ARG A 146 5.90 10.81 14.67
N LYS A 147 5.61 9.52 14.52
CA LYS A 147 5.96 8.50 15.54
C LYS A 147 6.63 7.31 14.88
N HIS A 148 7.69 6.81 15.52
CA HIS A 148 8.27 5.53 15.16
C HIS A 148 7.31 4.38 15.51
N GLY A 149 7.39 3.31 14.74
CA GLY A 149 6.54 2.13 14.85
C GLY A 149 5.58 1.95 13.67
N GLN A 150 5.06 0.73 13.59
CA GLN A 150 4.03 0.30 12.65
C GLN A 150 2.83 -0.18 13.46
N SER A 151 1.76 0.60 13.46
CA SER A 151 0.53 0.23 14.14
C SER A 151 -0.66 0.93 13.50
N LEU A 152 -1.86 0.55 13.89
CA LEU A 152 -3.09 1.28 13.57
C LEU A 152 -3.08 2.76 14.01
N LYS A 153 -2.09 3.20 14.79
CA LYS A 153 -1.92 4.58 15.26
C LYS A 153 -0.71 5.29 14.67
N ALA A 154 0.11 4.61 13.88
CA ALA A 154 1.38 5.12 13.35
C ALA A 154 1.43 4.97 11.82
N ARG A 155 0.56 5.73 11.13
CA ARG A 155 0.31 5.72 9.69
C ARG A 155 0.86 6.98 9.00
N GLY A 156 0.80 7.00 7.67
CA GLY A 156 1.28 8.12 6.85
C GLY A 156 2.80 8.13 6.67
N GLY A 157 3.32 9.22 6.11
CA GLY A 157 4.74 9.47 5.90
C GLY A 157 5.27 9.03 4.55
N GLY A 158 4.49 9.15 3.47
CA GLY A 158 4.98 8.89 2.12
C GLY A 158 5.63 7.51 1.96
N CYS A 159 6.87 7.48 1.48
CA CYS A 159 7.62 6.26 1.22
C CYS A 159 7.85 5.42 2.48
N VAL A 160 8.07 6.04 3.65
CA VAL A 160 8.34 5.32 4.90
C VAL A 160 7.09 4.71 5.53
N ALA A 161 5.90 4.96 4.98
CA ALA A 161 4.68 4.26 5.38
C ALA A 161 4.79 2.75 5.09
N CYS A 162 5.38 2.40 3.93
CA CYS A 162 5.51 1.03 3.47
C CYS A 162 6.93 0.48 3.66
N HIS A 163 7.95 1.28 3.34
CA HIS A 163 9.32 0.78 3.20
C HIS A 163 10.14 0.75 4.50
N LEU A 164 9.67 1.36 5.59
CA LEU A 164 10.44 1.45 6.83
C LEU A 164 10.15 0.31 7.80
N GLU A 165 11.06 -0.65 7.93
CA GLU A 165 10.96 -1.78 8.86
C GLU A 165 11.61 -1.48 10.21
N TYR A 166 10.84 -1.67 11.29
CA TYR A 166 11.36 -1.57 12.64
C TYR A 166 11.83 -2.94 13.14
N PRO A 167 12.93 -2.99 13.89
CA PRO A 167 13.39 -4.21 14.55
C PRO A 167 12.31 -4.72 15.51
N GLN A 168 12.09 -6.04 15.55
CA GLN A 168 11.10 -6.69 16.43
C GLN A 168 11.41 -6.47 17.92
N LYS A 169 12.70 -6.42 18.26
CA LYS A 169 13.20 -6.10 19.59
C LYS A 169 14.19 -4.93 19.45
N PRO A 170 13.70 -3.68 19.56
CA PRO A 170 14.57 -2.53 19.41
C PRO A 170 15.55 -2.44 20.58
N GLU A 171 16.83 -2.68 20.31
CA GLU A 171 17.92 -2.24 21.18
C GLU A 171 18.24 -0.78 20.90
N LYS A 172 18.92 -0.10 21.84
CA LYS A 172 19.29 1.30 21.67
C LYS A 172 20.13 1.58 20.42
N THR A 173 20.79 0.57 19.85
CA THR A 173 21.69 0.67 18.69
C THR A 173 21.03 0.30 17.37
N GLU A 174 19.85 -0.31 17.39
CA GLU A 174 19.16 -0.75 16.17
C GLU A 174 18.52 0.42 15.42
N HIS A 175 18.80 0.51 14.12
CA HIS A 175 18.22 1.49 13.22
C HIS A 175 17.11 0.83 12.37
N PRO A 176 15.94 1.48 12.19
CA PRO A 176 14.92 0.99 11.27
C PRO A 176 15.45 0.92 9.83
N ARG A 177 15.25 -0.20 9.15
CA ARG A 177 15.82 -0.39 7.80
C ARG A 177 14.81 -0.10 6.70
N LEU A 178 15.30 0.39 5.56
CA LEU A 178 14.50 0.44 4.34
C LEU A 178 14.46 -0.94 3.69
N THR A 179 13.27 -1.40 3.31
CA THR A 179 13.05 -2.69 2.68
C THR A 179 12.06 -2.61 1.52
N VAL A 180 12.29 -3.44 0.51
CA VAL A 180 11.33 -3.71 -0.58
C VAL A 180 10.41 -4.91 -0.27
N GLU A 181 10.70 -5.64 0.82
CA GLU A 181 9.87 -6.74 1.33
C GLU A 181 8.74 -6.16 2.19
N VAL A 182 7.72 -5.60 1.52
CA VAL A 182 6.57 -4.97 2.19
C VAL A 182 5.53 -6.03 2.57
N ASP A 183 5.40 -6.30 3.87
CA ASP A 183 4.42 -7.26 4.40
C ASP A 183 2.97 -6.72 4.46
N ASN A 184 2.04 -7.62 4.77
CA ASN A 184 0.61 -7.28 4.88
C ASN A 184 0.29 -6.34 6.05
N LEU A 185 1.16 -6.24 7.06
CA LEU A 185 0.93 -5.37 8.21
C LEU A 185 0.93 -3.89 7.78
N ARG A 186 1.67 -3.55 6.71
CA ARG A 186 1.70 -2.19 6.14
C ARG A 186 0.36 -1.80 5.57
N CYS A 187 -0.22 -2.70 4.79
CA CYS A 187 -1.55 -2.54 4.22
C CYS A 187 -2.61 -2.51 5.33
N PHE A 188 -2.52 -3.45 6.28
CA PHE A 188 -3.46 -3.58 7.40
C PHE A 188 -3.55 -2.31 8.25
N GLY A 189 -2.44 -1.58 8.40
CA GLY A 189 -2.41 -0.29 9.07
C GLY A 189 -3.55 0.63 8.65
N CYS A 190 -3.79 0.75 7.34
CA CYS A 190 -4.76 1.66 6.74
C CYS A 190 -6.01 0.93 6.21
N HIS A 191 -5.83 -0.18 5.49
CA HIS A 191 -6.88 -0.95 4.81
C HIS A 191 -7.66 -1.92 5.72
N SER A 192 -7.47 -1.85 7.04
CA SER A 192 -8.32 -2.53 8.02
C SER A 192 -9.54 -1.72 8.48
N ARG A 193 -9.63 -0.43 8.13
CA ARG A 193 -10.84 0.40 8.25
C ARG A 193 -11.49 0.52 6.87
N SER A 194 -12.19 1.61 6.54
CA SER A 194 -12.76 1.90 5.21
C SER A 194 -13.30 0.65 4.49
N GLY A 195 -12.88 0.33 3.27
CA GLY A 195 -13.34 -0.85 2.52
C GLY A 195 -13.03 -2.22 3.17
N ARG A 196 -12.38 -2.25 4.33
CA ARG A 196 -12.02 -3.45 5.13
C ARG A 196 -11.28 -4.51 4.33
N ILE A 197 -10.56 -4.10 3.29
CA ILE A 197 -9.87 -4.99 2.34
C ILE A 197 -8.92 -5.95 3.07
N SER A 198 -8.10 -5.43 4.00
CA SER A 198 -7.19 -6.29 4.76
C SER A 198 -7.91 -7.23 5.74
N LEU A 199 -9.07 -6.83 6.27
CA LEU A 199 -9.85 -7.71 7.14
C LEU A 199 -10.51 -8.82 6.33
N ASN A 200 -11.18 -8.48 5.23
CA ASN A 200 -11.82 -9.42 4.33
C ASN A 200 -10.81 -10.43 3.75
N TYR A 201 -9.64 -9.95 3.30
CA TYR A 201 -8.55 -10.81 2.83
C TYR A 201 -8.11 -11.85 3.88
N LEU A 202 -8.06 -11.45 5.15
CA LEU A 202 -7.66 -12.31 6.28
C LEU A 202 -8.82 -13.13 6.86
N GLY A 203 -10.04 -13.03 6.33
CA GLY A 203 -11.20 -13.74 6.88
C GLY A 203 -11.71 -13.15 8.20
N LEU A 204 -11.63 -11.82 8.35
CA LEU A 204 -12.13 -11.11 9.53
C LEU A 204 -13.25 -10.15 9.11
N ALA A 205 -14.43 -10.31 9.70
CA ALA A 205 -15.55 -9.39 9.50
C ALA A 205 -15.72 -8.49 10.72
N GLU A 206 -15.85 -7.18 10.53
CA GLU A 206 -16.22 -6.27 11.63
C GLU A 206 -17.70 -6.43 11.96
N VAL A 207 -18.03 -6.55 13.24
CA VAL A 207 -19.38 -6.84 13.76
C VAL A 207 -19.66 -5.98 14.99
N GLU A 208 -20.94 -5.79 15.31
CA GLU A 208 -21.36 -4.92 16.43
C GLU A 208 -21.55 -5.70 17.74
N GLU A 209 -21.95 -6.96 17.64
CA GLU A 209 -22.30 -7.82 18.77
C GLU A 209 -21.63 -9.19 18.68
N VAL A 210 -21.49 -9.85 19.83
CA VAL A 210 -20.99 -11.23 19.91
C VAL A 210 -22.19 -12.16 19.91
N ASP A 211 -22.15 -13.19 19.08
CA ASP A 211 -23.07 -14.32 19.18
C ASP A 211 -22.65 -15.23 20.35
N PRO A 212 -23.46 -15.37 21.42
CA PRO A 212 -23.12 -16.19 22.58
C PRO A 212 -22.91 -17.67 22.26
N GLU A 213 -23.49 -18.18 21.17
CA GLU A 213 -23.35 -19.59 20.76
C GLU A 213 -22.06 -19.84 19.98
N ARG A 214 -21.40 -18.78 19.49
CA ARG A 214 -20.22 -18.84 18.63
C ARG A 214 -19.05 -18.00 19.15
N ILE A 215 -18.98 -17.76 20.46
CA ILE A 215 -17.98 -16.87 21.11
C ILE A 215 -16.53 -17.15 20.63
N GLN A 216 -16.19 -18.41 20.38
CA GLN A 216 -14.88 -18.82 19.88
C GLN A 216 -14.52 -18.25 18.50
N ASP A 217 -15.48 -17.77 17.72
CA ASP A 217 -15.24 -17.16 16.40
C ASP A 217 -14.92 -15.67 16.49
N PHE A 218 -15.10 -15.05 17.66
CA PHE A 218 -14.95 -13.61 17.84
C PHE A 218 -13.59 -13.24 18.43
N GLY A 219 -13.17 -12.00 18.13
CA GLY A 219 -11.94 -11.42 18.65
C GLY A 219 -11.98 -9.90 18.59
N ARG A 220 -10.91 -9.25 19.06
CA ARG A 220 -10.77 -7.79 18.99
C ARG A 220 -9.48 -7.40 18.31
N LEU A 221 -9.57 -6.40 17.44
CA LEU A 221 -8.41 -5.74 16.86
C LEU A 221 -7.64 -4.92 17.91
N PRO A 222 -6.39 -4.50 17.65
CA PRO A 222 -5.64 -3.65 18.58
C PRO A 222 -6.31 -2.30 18.91
N ASP A 223 -7.20 -1.82 18.03
CA ASP A 223 -8.02 -0.62 18.27
C ASP A 223 -9.41 -0.94 18.90
N ARG A 224 -9.58 -2.16 19.42
CA ARG A 224 -10.73 -2.70 20.17
C ARG A 224 -11.99 -2.99 19.37
N ARG A 225 -12.01 -2.73 18.05
CA ARG A 225 -13.11 -3.13 17.18
C ARG A 225 -13.34 -4.64 17.28
N LEU A 226 -14.60 -5.03 17.38
CA LEU A 226 -15.02 -6.42 17.45
C LEU A 226 -15.00 -7.01 16.04
N VAL A 227 -14.48 -8.22 15.91
CA VAL A 227 -14.45 -8.97 14.66
C VAL A 227 -14.89 -10.41 14.86
N GLU A 228 -15.53 -10.97 13.84
CA GLU A 228 -15.87 -12.38 13.69
C GLU A 228 -14.94 -13.03 12.65
N ARG A 229 -14.53 -14.27 12.87
CA ARG A 229 -13.87 -15.10 11.87
C ARG A 229 -14.85 -15.53 10.77
N LYS A 230 -14.45 -15.34 9.52
CA LYS A 230 -15.11 -15.80 8.30
C LYS A 230 -14.11 -16.59 7.45
N ALA A 231 -14.57 -17.13 6.32
CA ALA A 231 -13.67 -17.73 5.35
C ALA A 231 -12.65 -16.68 4.86
N ALA A 232 -11.35 -16.95 5.02
CA ALA A 232 -10.31 -16.10 4.47
C ALA A 232 -10.19 -16.28 2.95
N ASP A 233 -9.59 -15.30 2.29
CA ASP A 233 -9.29 -15.40 0.86
C ASP A 233 -8.33 -16.58 0.59
N LEU A 234 -8.55 -17.30 -0.51
CA LEU A 234 -7.74 -18.48 -0.85
C LEU A 234 -6.27 -18.13 -1.12
N HIS A 235 -5.98 -16.95 -1.66
CA HIS A 235 -4.60 -16.48 -1.84
C HIS A 235 -3.97 -16.15 -0.49
N SER A 236 -4.74 -15.58 0.44
CA SER A 236 -4.27 -15.35 1.82
C SER A 236 -3.91 -16.67 2.50
N LEU A 237 -4.79 -17.68 2.41
CA LEU A 237 -4.55 -19.02 2.95
C LEU A 237 -3.34 -19.71 2.29
N ALA A 238 -3.10 -19.47 1.00
CA ALA A 238 -1.92 -19.99 0.31
C ALA A 238 -0.61 -19.36 0.83
N GLY A 239 -0.70 -18.16 1.42
CA GLY A 239 0.41 -17.40 2.00
C GLY A 239 0.89 -16.23 1.13
N MET A 240 0.03 -15.70 0.26
CA MET A 240 0.34 -14.52 -0.54
C MET A 240 0.28 -13.24 0.30
N ALA A 241 1.24 -12.35 0.03
CA ALA A 241 1.21 -10.97 0.50
C ALA A 241 0.43 -10.09 -0.47
N CYS A 242 -0.05 -8.93 -0.01
CA CYS A 242 -0.74 -7.94 -0.84
C CYS A 242 0.11 -7.55 -2.07
N ILE A 243 1.43 -7.42 -1.89
CA ILE A 243 2.37 -7.08 -2.96
C ILE A 243 2.63 -8.21 -3.97
N ASP A 244 2.16 -9.44 -3.69
CA ASP A 244 2.21 -10.52 -4.68
C ASP A 244 1.17 -10.30 -5.78
N CYS A 245 0.10 -9.56 -5.51
CA CYS A 245 -0.81 -9.09 -6.55
C CYS A 245 -0.47 -7.64 -6.94
N HIS A 246 -0.48 -6.73 -5.97
CA HIS A 246 -0.32 -5.31 -6.24
C HIS A 246 1.13 -4.95 -6.60
N THR A 247 1.32 -4.52 -7.85
CA THR A 247 2.62 -4.16 -8.40
C THR A 247 3.10 -2.79 -7.89
N SER A 248 4.39 -2.50 -8.08
CA SER A 248 4.96 -1.19 -7.76
C SER A 248 4.28 -0.05 -8.53
N ARG A 249 3.86 -0.29 -9.79
CA ARG A 249 3.15 0.68 -10.62
C ARG A 249 1.72 0.92 -10.17
N GLU A 250 1.07 -0.05 -9.53
CA GLU A 250 -0.24 0.17 -8.93
C GLU A 250 -0.11 0.92 -7.60
N LEU A 251 0.74 0.42 -6.69
CA LEU A 251 0.85 0.97 -5.34
C LEU A 251 1.49 2.35 -5.30
N MET A 252 2.57 2.57 -6.06
CA MET A 252 3.22 3.88 -6.11
C MET A 252 2.58 4.80 -7.15
N GLY A 253 1.60 4.33 -7.91
CA GLY A 253 0.93 5.07 -8.97
C GLY A 253 1.59 4.87 -10.35
N ASN A 254 0.76 4.95 -11.38
CA ASN A 254 1.11 4.85 -12.80
C ASN A 254 0.66 6.10 -13.60
N GLY A 255 0.24 7.16 -12.90
CA GLY A 255 -0.32 8.38 -13.51
C GLY A 255 -1.83 8.33 -13.74
N ILE A 256 -2.46 7.16 -13.57
CA ILE A 256 -3.91 6.98 -13.65
C ILE A 256 -4.48 7.03 -12.23
N ARG A 257 -5.61 7.72 -12.06
CA ARG A 257 -6.15 8.09 -10.74
C ARG A 257 -7.59 7.63 -10.50
N ASP A 258 -8.09 6.80 -11.40
CA ASP A 258 -9.39 6.12 -11.31
C ASP A 258 -9.18 4.60 -11.24
N GLU A 259 -10.28 3.84 -11.30
CA GLU A 259 -10.27 2.38 -11.23
C GLU A 259 -9.51 1.70 -12.39
N SER A 260 -9.36 2.38 -13.52
CA SER A 260 -8.55 1.87 -14.63
C SER A 260 -7.07 1.79 -14.28
N GLY A 261 -6.63 2.51 -13.23
CA GLY A 261 -5.28 2.45 -12.68
C GLY A 261 -4.91 1.10 -12.06
N ILE A 262 -5.90 0.28 -11.67
CA ILE A 262 -5.68 -1.11 -11.26
C ILE A 262 -5.19 -1.89 -12.48
N ASP A 263 -4.04 -2.53 -12.34
CA ASP A 263 -3.35 -3.16 -13.46
C ASP A 263 -3.53 -4.68 -13.44
N ILE A 264 -3.27 -5.31 -12.29
CA ILE A 264 -3.35 -6.77 -12.19
C ILE A 264 -4.80 -7.24 -12.19
N GLN A 265 -5.07 -8.29 -12.96
CA GLN A 265 -6.36 -8.97 -13.07
C GLN A 265 -6.20 -10.46 -12.82
N CYS A 266 -7.30 -11.16 -12.49
CA CYS A 266 -7.28 -12.61 -12.23
C CYS A 266 -6.63 -13.39 -13.39
N LEU A 267 -6.95 -13.01 -14.63
CA LEU A 267 -6.46 -13.68 -15.82
C LEU A 267 -4.98 -13.39 -16.14
N ASP A 268 -4.32 -12.44 -15.47
CA ASP A 268 -2.87 -12.24 -15.65
C ASP A 268 -2.04 -13.36 -15.01
N CYS A 269 -2.63 -14.15 -14.11
CA CYS A 269 -1.99 -15.31 -13.49
C CYS A 269 -2.70 -16.63 -13.85
N HIS A 270 -4.03 -16.63 -13.95
CA HIS A 270 -4.79 -17.87 -14.03
C HIS A 270 -5.02 -18.37 -15.46
N ARG A 271 -5.00 -17.53 -16.50
CA ARG A 271 -5.35 -17.97 -17.87
C ARG A 271 -4.37 -19.01 -18.43
N ALA A 272 -4.74 -19.74 -19.47
CA ALA A 272 -3.84 -20.74 -20.08
C ALA A 272 -2.51 -20.12 -20.56
N GLU A 273 -2.57 -19.05 -21.36
CA GLU A 273 -1.41 -18.42 -21.99
C GLU A 273 -1.18 -16.99 -21.45
N LEU A 274 0.01 -16.73 -20.91
CA LEU A 274 0.35 -15.44 -20.31
C LEU A 274 0.80 -14.40 -21.32
N ALA A 275 0.57 -13.12 -21.01
CA ALA A 275 1.28 -12.05 -21.68
C ALA A 275 2.73 -12.02 -21.19
N LYS A 276 3.67 -11.88 -22.12
CA LYS A 276 5.11 -11.89 -21.85
C LYS A 276 5.79 -10.70 -22.50
N LYS A 277 6.92 -10.30 -21.90
CA LYS A 277 7.78 -9.23 -22.39
C LYS A 277 9.24 -9.72 -22.37
N PRO A 278 9.99 -9.59 -23.48
CA PRO A 278 11.42 -9.91 -23.50
C PRO A 278 12.21 -9.09 -22.48
N LEU A 279 13.21 -9.70 -21.83
CA LEU A 279 14.02 -9.04 -20.81
C LEU A 279 14.75 -7.79 -21.33
N ASN A 280 15.19 -7.79 -22.59
CA ASN A 280 15.85 -6.64 -23.22
C ASN A 280 14.90 -5.45 -23.47
N ARG A 281 13.59 -5.61 -23.25
CA ARG A 281 12.61 -4.52 -23.33
C ARG A 281 12.24 -3.95 -21.97
N LEU A 282 12.79 -4.50 -20.87
CA LEU A 282 12.53 -3.98 -19.54
C LEU A 282 13.03 -2.53 -19.41
N THR A 283 12.26 -1.70 -18.72
CA THR A 283 12.69 -0.34 -18.39
C THR A 283 13.86 -0.39 -17.40
N PRO A 284 14.65 0.70 -17.26
CA PRO A 284 15.72 0.75 -16.26
C PRO A 284 15.25 0.42 -14.84
N GLU A 285 14.06 0.90 -14.46
CA GLU A 285 13.45 0.57 -13.18
C GLU A 285 13.09 -0.91 -13.06
N GLU A 286 12.50 -1.48 -14.11
CA GLU A 286 12.14 -2.90 -14.13
C GLU A 286 13.39 -3.79 -13.99
N ASN A 287 14.50 -3.38 -14.61
CA ASN A 287 15.80 -4.03 -14.47
C ASN A 287 16.40 -3.84 -13.06
N LEU A 288 16.23 -2.68 -12.45
CA LEU A 288 16.69 -2.45 -11.08
C LEU A 288 15.93 -3.36 -10.10
N TYR A 289 14.60 -3.39 -10.17
CA TYR A 289 13.80 -4.27 -9.31
C TYR A 289 14.20 -5.73 -9.48
N ALA A 290 14.48 -6.15 -10.73
CA ALA A 290 15.00 -7.47 -11.02
C ALA A 290 16.33 -7.77 -10.31
N ALA A 291 17.25 -6.82 -10.34
CA ALA A 291 18.58 -6.94 -9.75
C ALA A 291 18.56 -6.90 -8.21
N LEU A 292 17.56 -6.26 -7.58
CA LEU A 292 17.46 -6.15 -6.12
C LEU A 292 17.14 -7.48 -5.42
N GLN A 293 16.71 -8.51 -6.15
CA GLN A 293 16.29 -9.81 -5.60
C GLN A 293 16.92 -10.97 -6.40
N PRO A 294 18.26 -11.05 -6.45
CA PRO A 294 18.96 -12.01 -7.29
C PRO A 294 18.61 -13.44 -6.86
N GLY A 295 18.29 -14.30 -7.83
CA GLY A 295 17.96 -15.72 -7.63
C GLY A 295 16.55 -16.02 -7.09
N ARG A 296 15.75 -15.01 -6.72
CA ARG A 296 14.38 -15.21 -6.21
C ARG A 296 13.31 -15.14 -7.30
N PHE A 297 13.52 -14.27 -8.30
CA PHE A 297 12.53 -13.99 -9.36
C PHE A 297 13.08 -14.15 -10.78
N PHE A 298 14.39 -14.34 -10.94
CA PHE A 298 15.05 -14.45 -12.24
C PHE A 298 15.92 -15.70 -12.29
N TYR A 299 15.62 -16.55 -13.26
CA TYR A 299 16.39 -17.75 -13.58
C TYR A 299 16.97 -17.57 -14.98
N SER A 300 18.19 -18.06 -15.19
CA SER A 300 18.98 -17.92 -16.42
C SER A 300 18.29 -18.41 -17.70
N ASP A 301 17.23 -19.18 -17.56
CA ASP A 301 16.70 -20.00 -18.66
C ASP A 301 15.49 -19.35 -19.36
N SER A 302 14.99 -18.21 -18.87
CA SER A 302 13.88 -17.49 -19.50
C SER A 302 14.31 -16.10 -19.97
N ALA A 303 14.29 -15.88 -21.29
CA ALA A 303 14.56 -14.57 -21.91
C ALA A 303 13.36 -13.60 -21.84
N GLU A 304 12.30 -13.96 -21.12
CA GLU A 304 11.05 -13.20 -21.01
C GLU A 304 10.54 -13.16 -19.57
N VAL A 305 9.74 -12.14 -19.26
CA VAL A 305 8.99 -12.03 -18.00
C VAL A 305 7.49 -12.02 -18.28
N THR A 306 6.71 -12.63 -17.38
CA THR A 306 5.25 -12.46 -17.35
C THR A 306 4.90 -11.00 -17.10
N VAL A 307 3.90 -10.47 -17.80
CA VAL A 307 3.40 -9.11 -17.58
C VAL A 307 1.88 -9.09 -17.44
N THR A 308 1.36 -8.07 -16.75
CA THR A 308 -0.07 -7.74 -16.79
C THR A 308 -0.49 -7.39 -18.23
N ARG A 309 -1.73 -7.71 -18.59
CA ARG A 309 -2.23 -7.38 -19.93
C ARG A 309 -2.56 -5.91 -20.12
N ARG A 310 -2.99 -5.23 -19.06
CA ARG A 310 -3.53 -3.86 -19.15
C ARG A 310 -2.41 -2.85 -19.37
N HIS A 311 -1.40 -2.84 -18.49
CA HIS A 311 -0.29 -1.88 -18.60
C HIS A 311 1.10 -2.52 -18.79
N GLY A 312 1.18 -3.85 -18.94
CA GLY A 312 2.46 -4.51 -19.21
C GLY A 312 3.42 -4.48 -18.02
N SER A 313 2.92 -4.38 -16.79
CA SER A 313 3.75 -4.42 -15.58
C SER A 313 4.27 -5.81 -15.35
N ALA A 314 5.57 -5.91 -15.08
CA ALA A 314 6.22 -7.20 -14.89
C ALA A 314 5.81 -7.88 -13.58
N LEU A 315 5.42 -9.15 -13.71
CA LEU A 315 5.09 -10.07 -12.64
C LEU A 315 6.27 -11.04 -12.45
N TYR A 316 7.40 -10.49 -11.99
CA TYR A 316 8.69 -11.19 -11.89
C TYR A 316 8.64 -12.51 -11.13
N HIS A 317 7.73 -12.59 -10.18
CA HIS A 317 7.56 -13.73 -9.29
C HIS A 317 6.66 -14.82 -9.86
N VAL A 318 6.10 -14.64 -11.07
CA VAL A 318 5.26 -15.62 -11.77
C VAL A 318 6.05 -16.28 -12.89
N ARG A 319 6.20 -17.61 -12.81
CA ARG A 319 6.93 -18.40 -13.81
C ARG A 319 6.16 -19.62 -14.28
N GLU A 320 6.43 -20.03 -15.51
CA GLU A 320 6.00 -21.31 -16.03
C GLU A 320 7.12 -22.34 -15.84
N SER A 321 6.73 -23.57 -15.53
CA SER A 321 7.63 -24.69 -15.32
C SER A 321 7.00 -25.96 -15.89
N VAL A 322 7.78 -27.02 -16.05
CA VAL A 322 7.29 -28.34 -16.46
C VAL A 322 7.54 -29.30 -15.30
N SER A 323 6.50 -29.99 -14.85
CA SER A 323 6.64 -31.05 -13.84
C SER A 323 7.53 -32.20 -14.34
N PRO A 324 8.08 -33.04 -13.44
CA PRO A 324 8.78 -34.27 -13.84
C PRO A 324 7.96 -35.21 -14.74
N LEU A 325 6.62 -35.09 -14.69
CA LEU A 325 5.66 -35.85 -15.50
C LEU A 325 5.32 -35.16 -16.84
N GLY A 326 6.06 -34.12 -17.25
CA GLY A 326 5.85 -33.42 -18.52
C GLY A 326 4.67 -32.45 -18.56
N LYS A 327 3.91 -32.28 -17.47
CA LYS A 327 2.79 -31.33 -17.41
C LYS A 327 3.29 -29.90 -17.16
N LYS A 328 2.79 -28.93 -17.95
CA LYS A 328 2.96 -27.50 -17.69
C LYS A 328 2.40 -27.16 -16.29
N ARG A 329 3.17 -26.43 -15.51
CA ARG A 329 2.81 -25.88 -14.21
C ARG A 329 3.08 -24.39 -14.23
N ARG A 330 2.33 -23.65 -13.41
CA ARG A 330 2.60 -22.24 -13.15
C ARG A 330 2.84 -22.06 -11.67
N LEU A 331 3.90 -21.34 -11.35
CA LEU A 331 4.35 -21.12 -9.99
C LEU A 331 4.44 -19.61 -9.71
N LEU A 332 4.07 -19.22 -8.50
CA LEU A 332 4.27 -17.90 -7.94
C LEU A 332 5.22 -18.01 -6.75
N THR A 333 6.28 -17.23 -6.71
CA THR A 333 7.16 -17.13 -5.53
C THR A 333 6.71 -15.96 -4.67
N GLY A 334 6.26 -16.20 -3.44
CA GLY A 334 5.83 -15.11 -2.55
C GLY A 334 6.96 -14.11 -2.28
N LYS A 335 6.72 -12.82 -2.49
CA LYS A 335 7.73 -11.76 -2.39
C LYS A 335 8.23 -11.53 -0.97
N VAL A 336 7.38 -11.82 0.01
CA VAL A 336 7.72 -11.77 1.44
C VAL A 336 8.08 -13.16 1.94
N SER A 337 7.19 -14.14 1.74
CA SER A 337 7.34 -15.49 2.30
C SER A 337 8.44 -16.33 1.63
N GLY A 338 8.77 -16.05 0.37
CA GLY A 338 9.70 -16.86 -0.44
C GLY A 338 9.14 -18.23 -0.84
N LYS A 339 7.93 -18.56 -0.41
CA LYS A 339 7.28 -19.84 -0.67
C LYS A 339 6.86 -19.91 -2.14
N GLU A 340 7.11 -21.05 -2.77
CA GLU A 340 6.59 -21.35 -4.10
C GLU A 340 5.15 -21.87 -3.99
N LEU A 341 4.24 -21.23 -4.72
CA LEU A 341 2.81 -21.51 -4.75
C LEU A 341 2.44 -21.95 -6.16
N GLU A 342 1.77 -23.08 -6.28
CA GLU A 342 1.22 -23.50 -7.57
C GLU A 342 -0.03 -22.69 -7.90
N ILE A 343 -0.04 -22.05 -9.06
CA ILE A 343 -1.19 -21.27 -9.54
C ILE A 343 -2.16 -22.22 -10.25
N PRO A 344 -3.39 -22.38 -9.75
CA PRO A 344 -4.41 -23.14 -10.45
C PRO A 344 -4.71 -22.46 -11.79
N LEU A 345 -4.52 -23.19 -12.89
CA LEU A 345 -4.86 -22.67 -14.21
C LEU A 345 -6.38 -22.68 -14.39
N PHE A 346 -6.88 -21.62 -15.01
CA PHE A 346 -8.23 -21.51 -15.53
C PHE A 346 -8.51 -22.70 -16.43
N LYS A 347 -9.39 -23.58 -15.98
CA LYS A 347 -9.85 -24.72 -16.76
C LYS A 347 -11.09 -24.28 -17.53
N GLN A 348 -11.03 -24.39 -18.85
CA GLN A 348 -12.25 -24.35 -19.64
C GLN A 348 -13.12 -25.53 -19.21
N GLY A 349 -14.25 -25.23 -18.59
CA GLY A 349 -15.19 -26.20 -18.07
C GLY A 349 -16.60 -25.65 -18.23
N LEU A 350 -17.59 -26.54 -18.13
CA LEU A 350 -18.99 -26.17 -18.30
C LEU A 350 -19.37 -24.96 -17.44
N HIS A 351 -18.89 -24.88 -16.19
CA HIS A 351 -19.17 -23.79 -15.24
C HIS A 351 -18.59 -22.42 -15.65
N HIS A 352 -17.52 -22.36 -16.43
CA HIS A 352 -16.95 -21.08 -16.93
C HIS A 352 -17.49 -20.67 -18.31
N ASN A 353 -18.20 -21.56 -18.99
CA ASN A 353 -18.77 -21.35 -20.33
C ASN A 353 -20.30 -21.58 -20.32
N LEU A 354 -20.96 -21.37 -19.18
CA LEU A 354 -22.40 -21.49 -19.08
C LEU A 354 -23.07 -20.35 -19.87
N ASN A 355 -24.01 -20.71 -20.74
CA ASN A 355 -24.84 -19.73 -21.45
C ASN A 355 -25.52 -18.79 -20.44
N GLY A 356 -25.46 -17.48 -20.69
CA GLY A 356 -26.01 -16.42 -19.84
C GLY A 356 -25.04 -15.86 -18.81
N HIS A 357 -23.84 -16.45 -18.66
CA HIS A 357 -22.82 -16.01 -17.69
C HIS A 357 -21.64 -15.26 -18.35
N GLU A 358 -21.74 -14.93 -19.64
CA GLU A 358 -20.67 -14.31 -20.43
C GLU A 358 -20.25 -12.93 -19.88
N ARG A 359 -21.18 -12.27 -19.18
CA ARG A 359 -20.99 -10.95 -18.58
C ARG A 359 -20.42 -11.00 -17.17
N LEU A 360 -20.43 -12.15 -16.48
CA LEU A 360 -19.93 -12.24 -15.10
C LEU A 360 -18.42 -11.98 -15.04
N THR A 361 -17.98 -11.27 -14.02
CA THR A 361 -16.58 -11.23 -13.58
C THR A 361 -16.25 -12.45 -12.71
N CYS A 362 -14.96 -12.74 -12.53
CA CYS A 362 -14.54 -13.88 -11.72
C CYS A 362 -15.02 -13.75 -10.25
N ASP A 363 -14.97 -12.54 -9.69
CA ASP A 363 -15.41 -12.27 -8.31
C ASP A 363 -16.91 -12.51 -8.11
N SER A 364 -17.73 -12.38 -9.16
CA SER A 364 -19.18 -12.67 -9.08
C SER A 364 -19.49 -14.09 -8.60
N CYS A 365 -18.61 -15.06 -8.88
CA CYS A 365 -18.75 -16.45 -8.43
C CYS A 365 -17.72 -16.83 -7.35
N HIS A 366 -16.54 -16.18 -7.34
CA HIS A 366 -15.42 -16.58 -6.48
C HIS A 366 -15.30 -15.77 -5.19
N ALA A 367 -16.06 -14.67 -5.02
CA ALA A 367 -16.14 -13.97 -3.74
C ALA A 367 -17.04 -14.75 -2.76
N ALA A 368 -16.45 -15.29 -1.69
CA ALA A 368 -17.20 -16.07 -0.70
C ALA A 368 -18.13 -15.21 0.16
N TRP A 369 -17.75 -13.96 0.41
CA TRP A 369 -18.52 -12.96 1.15
C TRP A 369 -17.84 -11.59 0.98
N ALA A 370 -18.58 -10.52 1.27
CA ALA A 370 -18.06 -9.16 1.34
C ALA A 370 -18.61 -8.44 2.59
N PRO A 371 -17.85 -7.49 3.17
CA PRO A 371 -18.38 -6.62 4.20
C PRO A 371 -19.48 -5.74 3.61
N GLN A 372 -20.57 -5.52 4.34
CA GLN A 372 -21.68 -4.66 3.95
C GLN A 372 -21.93 -3.66 5.06
N CYS A 373 -22.08 -2.38 4.71
CA CYS A 373 -22.24 -1.30 5.68
C CYS A 373 -23.40 -0.43 5.24
N TYR A 374 -24.61 -0.84 5.59
CA TYR A 374 -25.83 -0.21 5.10
C TYR A 374 -26.12 1.13 5.78
N GLY A 375 -25.84 1.28 7.07
CA GLY A 375 -26.26 2.43 7.85
C GLY A 375 -25.12 3.20 8.50
N CYS A 376 -25.04 4.51 8.26
CA CYS A 376 -24.15 5.40 9.00
C CYS A 376 -24.87 6.70 9.40
N HIS A 377 -24.74 7.11 10.65
CA HIS A 377 -25.22 8.38 11.16
C HIS A 377 -24.01 9.18 11.61
N ILE A 378 -23.81 10.30 10.93
CA ILE A 378 -22.70 11.22 11.15
C ILE A 378 -23.28 12.49 11.76
N ARG A 379 -22.88 12.80 13.00
CA ARG A 379 -23.29 14.01 13.70
C ARG A 379 -22.10 14.89 14.04
N TYR A 380 -22.26 16.20 13.86
CA TYR A 380 -21.31 17.19 14.36
C TYR A 380 -21.69 17.69 15.76
N ASP A 381 -20.70 17.82 16.63
CA ASP A 381 -20.82 18.45 17.94
C ASP A 381 -19.78 19.57 18.09
N ALA A 382 -20.24 20.82 18.00
CA ALA A 382 -19.39 22.01 18.08
C ALA A 382 -18.76 22.22 19.47
N ASN A 383 -19.37 21.67 20.53
CA ASN A 383 -18.95 21.88 21.92
C ASN A 383 -17.83 20.93 22.36
N GLN A 384 -17.50 19.95 21.53
CA GLN A 384 -16.46 18.96 21.82
C GLN A 384 -15.18 19.25 21.03
N LYS A 385 -14.10 18.53 21.37
CA LYS A 385 -12.82 18.55 20.65
C LYS A 385 -12.50 17.17 20.12
N GLN A 386 -11.89 17.11 18.93
CA GLN A 386 -11.42 15.87 18.30
C GLN A 386 -10.00 16.04 17.79
N TRP A 387 -9.26 14.94 17.71
CA TRP A 387 -7.93 14.93 17.10
C TRP A 387 -7.99 15.32 15.62
N ASP A 388 -7.21 16.31 15.21
CA ASP A 388 -6.96 16.65 13.82
C ASP A 388 -5.62 16.01 13.41
N HIS A 389 -5.66 15.12 12.41
CA HIS A 389 -4.49 14.36 12.02
C HIS A 389 -3.43 15.19 11.28
N LEU A 390 -3.83 16.26 10.58
CA LEU A 390 -2.88 17.14 9.90
C LEU A 390 -2.14 18.04 10.89
N LEU A 391 -2.86 18.61 11.85
CA LEU A 391 -2.29 19.49 12.88
C LEU A 391 -1.65 18.74 14.07
N ASP A 392 -1.89 17.44 14.17
CA ASP A 392 -1.39 16.57 15.25
C ASP A 392 -1.77 17.09 16.65
N ARG A 393 -3.00 17.61 16.79
CA ARG A 393 -3.53 18.11 18.05
C ARG A 393 -5.06 18.06 18.08
N LYS A 394 -5.65 18.18 19.26
CA LYS A 394 -7.11 18.33 19.39
C LYS A 394 -7.55 19.72 18.94
N THR A 395 -8.51 19.78 18.04
CA THR A 395 -9.18 21.03 17.60
C THR A 395 -10.67 21.00 17.96
N PRO A 396 -11.34 22.16 18.07
CA PRO A 396 -12.80 22.24 18.27
C PRO A 396 -13.59 21.47 17.21
N GLY A 397 -14.83 21.12 17.54
CA GLY A 397 -15.69 20.28 16.71
C GLY A 397 -15.36 18.80 16.83
N ARG A 398 -16.38 17.97 17.03
CA ARG A 398 -16.25 16.51 16.98
C ARG A 398 -17.27 15.93 16.02
N TRP A 399 -16.79 15.10 15.11
CA TRP A 399 -17.60 14.19 14.32
C TRP A 399 -17.80 12.89 15.09
N ILE A 400 -19.06 12.48 15.18
CA ILE A 400 -19.49 11.28 15.87
C ILE A 400 -20.13 10.38 14.82
N GLU A 401 -19.49 9.24 14.55
CA GLU A 401 -20.00 8.21 13.65
C GLU A 401 -20.68 7.12 14.48
N SER A 402 -21.96 6.89 14.20
CA SER A 402 -22.70 5.72 14.67
C SER A 402 -23.06 4.87 13.47
N ARG A 403 -23.02 3.55 13.60
CA ARG A 403 -23.27 2.61 12.52
C ARG A 403 -24.41 1.68 12.92
N TRP A 404 -25.05 1.10 11.92
CA TRP A 404 -26.01 0.01 12.10
C TRP A 404 -26.04 -0.82 10.82
N ALA A 405 -26.58 -2.04 10.93
CA ALA A 405 -26.67 -2.97 9.80
C ALA A 405 -25.30 -3.17 9.13
N VAL A 406 -24.31 -3.48 9.96
CA VAL A 406 -22.99 -3.94 9.51
C VAL A 406 -23.05 -5.46 9.38
N GLU A 407 -22.86 -5.96 8.18
CA GLU A 407 -23.02 -7.38 7.86
C GLU A 407 -21.82 -7.92 7.08
N ALA A 408 -21.71 -9.24 7.04
CA ALA A 408 -20.73 -9.97 6.25
C ALA A 408 -21.39 -11.18 5.58
N SER A 409 -21.90 -10.95 4.37
CA SER A 409 -22.72 -11.88 3.60
C SER A 409 -22.28 -11.91 2.13
N LEU A 410 -23.01 -12.64 1.27
CA LEU A 410 -22.71 -12.67 -0.16
C LEU A 410 -22.79 -11.25 -0.76
N PRO A 411 -21.83 -10.84 -1.59
CA PRO A 411 -21.87 -9.53 -2.22
C PRO A 411 -23.10 -9.39 -3.12
N ALA A 412 -23.64 -8.18 -3.21
CA ALA A 412 -24.63 -7.86 -4.23
C ALA A 412 -23.98 -7.92 -5.62
N LEU A 413 -24.74 -8.27 -6.65
CA LEU A 413 -24.30 -8.16 -8.03
C LEU A 413 -24.90 -6.92 -8.67
N GLY A 414 -24.11 -6.24 -9.48
CA GLY A 414 -24.52 -5.07 -10.24
C GLY A 414 -23.85 -5.04 -11.61
N VAL A 415 -24.24 -4.08 -12.44
CA VAL A 415 -23.68 -3.91 -13.79
C VAL A 415 -22.71 -2.73 -13.77
N ASP A 416 -21.47 -2.96 -14.19
CA ASP A 416 -20.47 -1.91 -14.33
C ASP A 416 -20.64 -1.09 -15.63
N GLU A 417 -19.83 -0.04 -15.79
CA GLU A 417 -19.87 0.86 -16.96
C GLU A 417 -19.56 0.14 -18.29
N SER A 418 -18.87 -1.00 -18.23
CA SER A 418 -18.56 -1.83 -19.40
C SER A 418 -19.66 -2.86 -19.70
N GLY A 419 -20.74 -2.85 -18.93
CA GLY A 419 -21.86 -3.78 -19.07
C GLY A 419 -21.57 -5.16 -18.48
N ARG A 420 -20.46 -5.36 -17.77
CA ARG A 420 -20.18 -6.62 -17.06
C ARG A 420 -20.94 -6.68 -15.75
N ILE A 421 -21.21 -7.89 -15.27
CA ILE A 421 -21.82 -8.14 -13.97
C ILE A 421 -20.68 -8.42 -12.99
N THR A 422 -20.61 -7.63 -11.92
CA THR A 422 -19.54 -7.71 -10.91
C THR A 422 -20.09 -7.61 -9.50
N THR A 423 -19.27 -7.94 -8.51
CA THR A 423 -19.62 -7.73 -7.10
C THR A 423 -19.66 -6.24 -6.74
N PHE A 424 -20.68 -5.87 -5.96
CA PHE A 424 -20.84 -4.56 -5.37
C PHE A 424 -20.99 -4.70 -3.87
N VAL A 425 -20.35 -3.77 -3.16
CA VAL A 425 -20.51 -3.62 -1.73
C VAL A 425 -21.34 -2.36 -1.48
N PRO A 426 -22.56 -2.48 -0.94
CA PRO A 426 -23.34 -1.30 -0.57
C PRO A 426 -22.57 -0.48 0.47
N GLY A 427 -22.32 0.77 0.13
CA GLY A 427 -21.60 1.72 0.96
C GLY A 427 -22.51 2.82 1.48
N MET A 428 -22.78 2.81 2.79
CA MET A 428 -23.24 3.94 3.61
C MET A 428 -24.51 4.65 3.10
N ASN A 429 -25.69 4.11 3.41
CA ASN A 429 -26.87 4.97 3.51
C ASN A 429 -26.66 5.88 4.71
N LEU A 430 -26.49 7.18 4.43
CA LEU A 430 -26.01 8.13 5.42
C LEU A 430 -27.10 9.09 5.87
N ILE A 431 -27.16 9.32 7.18
CA ILE A 431 -27.81 10.48 7.78
C ILE A 431 -26.69 11.42 8.20
N LEU A 432 -26.76 12.67 7.79
CA LEU A 432 -25.72 13.68 8.06
C LEU A 432 -26.33 14.89 8.76
N GLU A 433 -25.99 15.06 10.03
CA GLU A 433 -26.31 16.23 10.84
C GLU A 433 -25.12 17.20 10.82
N LYS A 434 -25.24 18.25 10.01
CA LYS A 434 -24.25 19.32 9.81
C LYS A 434 -24.35 20.38 10.94
N PRO A 435 -23.30 21.21 11.14
CA PRO A 435 -23.30 22.30 12.12
C PRO A 435 -24.50 23.25 12.00
#